data_AF-A0A7S3F4A9-F1
#
_entry.id   AF-A0A7S3F4A9-F1
#
_cell.length_a   1.000
_cell.length_b   1.000
_cell.length_c   1.000
_cell.angle_alpha   90.00
_cell.angle_beta   90.00
_cell.angle_gamma   90.00
#
_symmetry.space_group_name_H-M   'P 1'
#
loop_
_entity.id
_entity.type
_entity.pdbx_description
1 polymer ?
#
loop_
_entity_poly.entity_id
_entity_poly.type
_entity_poly.pdbx_seq_one_letter_code
_entity_poly.pdbx_strand_id
1 'polypeptide(L)'
;FAEIVKFSRPHTMIGTGISVLSLSAWAAPSPTVGLARALTAVSPALLANVYIVGLNQLSDIEIDRVNKPELPLASGRMSVPQGRRIVLFSLLASIALTLQTRSLPLYVAVGGSMLLGTAYSAKPMRLKR
;
A
#
# COMPACT_ATOMS: atom_id res chain seq x y z
N PHE A 1 -8.54 -15.19 -6.53
CA PHE A 1 -8.17 -13.90 -7.14
C PHE A 1 -9.07 -12.75 -6.66
N ALA A 2 -10.40 -12.87 -6.75
CA ALA A 2 -11.34 -11.82 -6.29
C ALA A 2 -11.09 -11.31 -4.85
N GLU A 3 -10.82 -12.21 -3.90
CA GLU A 3 -10.51 -11.81 -2.52
C GLU A 3 -9.23 -10.99 -2.38
N ILE A 4 -8.21 -11.23 -3.23
CA ILE A 4 -6.97 -10.46 -3.23
C ILE A 4 -7.24 -9.03 -3.75
N VAL A 5 -8.04 -8.91 -4.80
CA VAL A 5 -8.46 -7.61 -5.35
C VAL A 5 -9.26 -6.82 -4.33
N LYS A 6 -10.16 -7.47 -3.59
CA LYS A 6 -10.92 -6.80 -2.53
C LYS A 6 -10.01 -6.41 -1.35
N PHE A 7 -9.08 -7.28 -0.98
CA PHE A 7 -8.10 -7.05 0.09
C PHE A 7 -7.20 -5.84 -0.22
N SER A 8 -6.82 -5.63 -1.48
CA SER A 8 -5.99 -4.50 -1.91
C SER A 8 -6.70 -3.15 -1.97
N ARG A 9 -8.03 -3.09 -1.71
CA ARG A 9 -8.84 -1.87 -1.76
C ARG A 9 -8.70 -1.12 -3.11
N PRO A 10 -9.39 -1.54 -4.18
CA PRO A 10 -9.16 -1.00 -5.53
C PRO A 10 -9.27 0.52 -5.64
N HIS A 11 -10.15 1.16 -4.86
CA HIS A 11 -10.28 2.61 -4.84
C HIS A 11 -9.01 3.33 -4.36
N THR A 12 -8.30 2.81 -3.35
CA THR A 12 -7.03 3.40 -2.88
C THR A 12 -5.88 3.12 -3.84
N MET A 13 -5.90 1.97 -4.50
CA MET A 13 -4.95 1.60 -5.55
C MET A 13 -5.05 2.55 -6.74
N ILE A 14 -6.27 2.83 -7.22
CA ILE A 14 -6.51 3.80 -8.31
C ILE A 14 -6.00 5.19 -7.91
N GLY A 15 -6.38 5.66 -6.71
CA GLY A 15 -5.93 6.97 -6.20
C GLY A 15 -4.41 7.08 -6.12
N THR A 16 -3.72 6.01 -5.68
CA THR A 16 -2.26 5.96 -5.63
C THR A 16 -1.65 5.99 -7.02
N GLY A 17 -2.18 5.21 -7.96
CA GLY A 17 -1.71 5.19 -9.35
C GLY A 17 -1.83 6.56 -10.01
N ILE A 18 -2.99 7.22 -9.88
CA ILE A 18 -3.22 8.58 -10.39
C ILE A 18 -2.23 9.56 -9.74
N SER A 19 -2.07 9.51 -8.42
CA SER A 19 -1.18 10.42 -7.69
C SER A 19 0.27 10.29 -8.16
N VAL A 20 0.77 9.06 -8.32
CA VAL A 20 2.15 8.81 -8.80
C VAL A 20 2.33 9.31 -10.23
N LEU A 21 1.38 9.05 -11.13
CA LEU A 21 1.42 9.53 -12.51
C LEU A 21 1.42 11.06 -12.54
N SER A 22 0.50 11.72 -11.82
CA SER A 22 0.37 13.17 -11.77
C SER A 22 1.62 13.85 -11.21
N LEU A 23 2.14 13.37 -10.07
CA LEU A 23 3.34 13.95 -9.45
C LEU A 23 4.59 13.73 -10.31
N SER A 24 4.71 12.57 -10.94
CA SER A 24 5.85 12.28 -11.84
C SER A 24 5.81 13.15 -13.10
N ALA A 25 4.62 13.39 -13.66
CA ALA A 25 4.45 14.28 -14.79
C ALA A 25 4.74 15.75 -14.41
N TRP A 26 4.24 16.19 -13.26
CA TRP A 26 4.44 17.56 -12.77
C TRP A 26 5.90 17.88 -12.46
N ALA A 27 6.64 16.96 -11.83
CA ALA A 27 8.03 17.16 -11.44
C ALA A 27 9.05 16.89 -12.57
N ALA A 28 8.60 16.48 -13.75
CA ALA A 28 9.50 16.08 -14.83
C ALA A 28 9.82 17.24 -15.80
N PRO A 29 11.06 17.31 -16.29
CA PRO A 29 11.46 18.30 -17.29
C PRO A 29 10.87 18.03 -18.68
N SER A 30 10.35 16.82 -18.91
CA SER A 30 9.68 16.44 -20.16
C SER A 30 8.67 15.31 -19.90
N PRO A 31 7.66 15.14 -20.79
CA PRO A 31 6.70 14.05 -20.67
C PRO A 31 7.34 12.65 -20.67
N THR A 32 8.42 12.45 -21.43
CA THR A 32 9.12 11.15 -21.50
C THR A 32 9.81 10.80 -20.19
N VAL A 33 10.47 11.78 -19.56
CA VAL A 33 11.08 11.59 -18.23
C VAL A 33 10.01 11.38 -17.17
N GLY A 34 8.89 12.09 -17.26
CA GLY A 34 7.75 11.94 -16.34
C GLY A 34 7.16 10.54 -16.40
N LEU A 35 6.91 10.03 -17.60
CA LEU A 35 6.42 8.67 -17.81
C LEU A 35 7.42 7.63 -17.27
N ALA A 36 8.72 7.77 -17.60
CA ALA A 36 9.75 6.85 -17.12
C ALA A 36 9.81 6.81 -15.57
N ARG A 37 9.81 7.98 -14.92
CA ARG A 37 9.75 8.08 -13.46
C ARG A 37 8.48 7.44 -12.90
N ALA A 38 7.33 7.71 -13.51
CA ALA A 38 6.06 7.14 -13.05
C ALA A 38 6.05 5.62 -13.13
N LEU A 39 6.54 5.05 -14.23
CA LEU A 39 6.64 3.59 -14.42
C LEU A 39 7.55 2.95 -13.37
N THR A 40 8.64 3.62 -12.98
CA THR A 40 9.52 3.11 -11.91
C THR A 40 8.92 3.28 -10.51
N ALA A 41 8.11 4.31 -10.29
CA ALA A 41 7.56 4.65 -8.98
C ALA A 41 6.21 3.95 -8.67
N VAL A 42 5.43 3.61 -9.70
CA VAL A 42 4.07 3.08 -9.51
C VAL A 42 4.08 1.73 -8.81
N SER A 43 4.98 0.81 -9.20
CA SER A 43 5.07 -0.54 -8.63
C SER A 43 5.38 -0.53 -7.12
N PRO A 44 6.45 0.12 -6.63
CA PRO A 44 6.70 0.21 -5.20
C PRO A 44 5.60 0.94 -4.43
N ALA A 45 5.01 2.01 -5.00
CA ALA A 45 3.94 2.76 -4.35
C ALA A 45 2.64 1.95 -4.20
N LEU A 46 2.24 1.20 -5.22
CA LEU A 46 1.08 0.31 -5.15
C LEU A 46 1.30 -0.83 -4.16
N LEU A 47 2.51 -1.41 -4.10
CA LEU A 47 2.85 -2.43 -3.10
C LEU A 47 2.84 -1.85 -1.68
N ALA A 48 3.33 -0.62 -1.49
CA ALA A 48 3.21 0.07 -0.21
C ALA A 48 1.74 0.29 0.16
N ASN A 49 0.87 0.65 -0.79
CA ASN A 49 -0.56 0.77 -0.53
C ASN A 49 -1.15 -0.55 -0.03
N VAL A 50 -0.87 -1.67 -0.72
CA VAL A 50 -1.34 -3.01 -0.31
C VAL A 50 -0.83 -3.37 1.10
N TYR A 51 0.44 -3.06 1.40
CA TYR A 51 0.98 -3.25 2.74
C TYR A 51 0.18 -2.46 3.79
N ILE A 52 -0.05 -1.17 3.56
CA ILE A 52 -0.74 -0.27 4.51
C ILE A 52 -2.18 -0.72 4.74
N VAL A 53 -2.97 -0.91 3.67
CA VAL A 53 -4.39 -1.30 3.79
C VAL A 53 -4.55 -2.73 4.31
N GLY A 54 -3.61 -3.62 3.97
CA GLY A 54 -3.60 -4.99 4.47
C GLY A 54 -3.24 -5.06 5.95
N LEU A 55 -2.24 -4.30 6.39
CA LEU A 55 -1.87 -4.18 7.81
C LEU A 55 -3.03 -3.60 8.61
N ASN A 56 -3.71 -2.59 8.07
CA ASN A 56 -4.89 -2.01 8.69
C ASN A 56 -5.97 -3.06 8.94
N GLN A 57 -6.32 -3.85 7.92
CA GLN A 57 -7.33 -4.91 8.03
C GLN A 57 -6.90 -6.03 8.99
N LEU A 58 -5.63 -6.43 8.98
CA LEU A 58 -5.10 -7.43 9.93
C LEU A 58 -5.19 -6.96 11.38
N SER A 59 -5.06 -5.66 11.62
CA SER A 59 -5.11 -5.06 12.96
C SER A 59 -6.54 -4.85 13.47
N ASP A 60 -7.51 -4.78 12.56
CA ASP A 60 -8.90 -4.42 12.86
C ASP A 60 -9.89 -5.55 12.55
N ILE A 61 -9.46 -6.82 12.46
CA ILE A 61 -10.35 -7.93 12.06
C ILE A 61 -11.65 -7.97 12.86
N GLU A 62 -11.58 -7.83 14.19
CA GLU A 62 -12.76 -7.85 15.06
C GLU A 62 -13.67 -6.64 14.86
N ILE A 63 -13.09 -5.46 14.62
CA ILE A 63 -13.83 -4.21 14.36
C ILE A 63 -14.49 -4.28 12.98
N ASP A 64 -13.74 -4.70 11.97
CA ASP A 64 -14.20 -4.82 10.59
C ASP A 64 -15.27 -5.92 10.46
N ARG A 65 -15.33 -6.93 11.35
CA ARG A 65 -16.47 -7.87 11.40
C ARG A 65 -17.81 -7.18 11.67
N VAL A 66 -17.81 -6.09 12.44
CA VAL A 66 -19.03 -5.32 12.72
C VAL A 66 -19.25 -4.25 11.65
N ASN A 67 -18.20 -3.49 11.31
CA ASN A 67 -18.34 -2.29 10.48
C ASN A 67 -18.27 -2.56 8.97
N LYS A 68 -17.53 -3.61 8.58
CA LYS A 68 -17.21 -3.94 7.18
C LYS A 68 -17.19 -5.47 6.98
N PRO A 69 -18.30 -6.17 7.30
CA PRO A 69 -18.35 -7.63 7.31
C PRO A 69 -18.02 -8.25 5.95
N GLU A 70 -18.11 -7.48 4.88
CA GLU A 70 -17.80 -7.92 3.53
C GLU A 70 -16.31 -8.04 3.24
N LEU A 71 -15.41 -7.61 4.12
CA LEU A 71 -13.97 -7.70 3.85
C LEU A 71 -13.45 -9.14 3.90
N PRO A 72 -12.43 -9.49 3.10
CA PRO A 72 -11.94 -10.86 3.01
C PRO A 72 -11.52 -11.45 4.36
N LEU A 73 -10.79 -10.68 5.18
CA LEU A 73 -10.37 -11.12 6.52
C LEU A 73 -11.52 -11.15 7.52
N ALA A 74 -12.40 -10.15 7.50
CA ALA A 74 -13.53 -10.04 8.41
C ALA A 74 -14.55 -11.17 8.19
N SER A 75 -14.90 -11.43 6.93
CA SER A 75 -15.80 -12.51 6.49
C SER A 75 -15.22 -13.91 6.60
N GLY A 76 -13.90 -14.05 6.82
CA GLY A 76 -13.22 -15.34 6.82
C GLY A 76 -12.97 -15.94 5.42
N ARG A 77 -13.36 -15.25 4.33
CA ARG A 77 -13.03 -15.67 2.95
C ARG A 77 -11.54 -15.67 2.65
N MET A 78 -10.76 -14.90 3.40
CA MET A 78 -9.30 -14.96 3.43
C MET A 78 -8.84 -15.28 4.85
N SER A 79 -7.95 -16.26 4.97
CA SER A 79 -7.36 -16.62 6.26
C SER A 79 -6.33 -15.58 6.73
N VAL A 80 -6.17 -15.44 8.06
CA VAL A 80 -5.16 -14.54 8.65
C VAL A 80 -3.73 -14.85 8.18
N PRO A 81 -3.28 -16.12 8.10
CA PRO A 81 -1.95 -16.42 7.58
C PRO A 81 -1.75 -15.98 6.12
N GLN A 82 -2.78 -16.12 5.27
CA GLN A 82 -2.71 -15.63 3.89
C GLN A 82 -2.59 -14.10 3.85
N GLY A 83 -3.41 -13.38 4.62
CA GLY A 83 -3.31 -11.92 4.72
C GLY A 83 -1.93 -11.45 5.20
N ARG A 84 -1.36 -12.11 6.21
CA ARG A 84 0.00 -11.82 6.71
C ARG A 84 1.07 -12.04 5.65
N ARG A 85 0.99 -13.13 4.87
CA ARG A 85 1.94 -13.40 3.77
C ARG A 85 1.87 -12.32 2.69
N ILE A 86 0.67 -11.88 2.31
CA ILE A 86 0.49 -10.80 1.33
C ILE A 86 1.10 -9.50 1.86
N VAL A 87 0.79 -9.12 3.10
CA VAL A 87 1.32 -7.89 3.72
C VAL A 87 2.85 -7.92 3.81
N LEU A 88 3.44 -9.04 4.24
CA LEU A 88 4.89 -9.20 4.33
C LEU A 88 5.55 -9.15 2.94
N PHE A 89 4.98 -9.84 1.96
CA PHE A 89 5.48 -9.80 0.59
C PHE A 89 5.42 -8.38 0.02
N SER A 90 4.29 -7.69 0.17
CA SER A 90 4.12 -6.30 -0.29
C SER A 90 5.09 -5.34 0.38
N LEU A 91 5.34 -5.49 1.68
CA LEU A 91 6.35 -4.73 2.43
C LEU A 91 7.74 -4.91 1.82
N LEU A 92 8.20 -6.16 1.72
CA LEU A 92 9.55 -6.48 1.25
C LEU A 92 9.75 -6.10 -0.23
N ALA A 93 8.77 -6.39 -1.08
CA ALA A 93 8.81 -6.05 -2.50
C ALA A 93 8.79 -4.53 -2.71
N SER A 94 7.97 -3.78 -1.96
CA SER A 94 7.95 -2.32 -2.03
C SER A 94 9.30 -1.72 -1.62
N ILE A 95 9.92 -2.21 -0.53
CA ILE A 95 11.24 -1.75 -0.09
C ILE A 95 12.29 -2.08 -1.15
N ALA A 96 12.34 -3.32 -1.64
CA ALA A 96 13.32 -3.75 -2.62
C ALA A 96 13.25 -2.93 -3.93
N LEU A 97 12.04 -2.75 -4.47
CA LEU A 97 11.85 -1.96 -5.69
C LEU A 97 12.13 -0.48 -5.46
N THR A 98 11.71 0.07 -4.32
CA THR A 98 12.03 1.46 -3.94
C THR A 98 13.54 1.65 -3.95
N LEU A 99 14.30 0.82 -3.23
CA LEU A 99 15.76 0.94 -3.12
C LEU A 99 16.48 0.91 -4.48
N GLN A 100 16.02 0.08 -5.42
CA GLN A 100 16.58 0.00 -6.77
C GLN A 100 16.49 1.32 -7.55
N THR A 101 15.50 2.18 -7.26
CA THR A 101 15.33 3.45 -7.98
C THR A 101 16.40 4.50 -7.69
N ARG A 102 17.17 4.35 -6.59
CA ARG A 102 18.16 5.35 -6.13
C ARG A 102 17.61 6.77 -6.00
N SER A 103 16.31 6.91 -5.74
CA SER A 103 15.59 8.19 -5.70
C SER A 103 15.23 8.57 -4.26
N LEU A 104 15.93 9.57 -3.71
CA LEU A 104 15.67 10.07 -2.35
C LEU A 104 14.21 10.54 -2.16
N PRO A 105 13.58 11.30 -3.08
CA PRO A 105 12.17 11.65 -2.94
C PRO A 105 11.25 10.44 -2.84
N LEU A 106 11.52 9.38 -3.60
CA LEU A 106 10.73 8.15 -3.54
C LEU A 106 10.95 7.39 -2.24
N TYR A 107 12.18 7.39 -1.71
CA TYR A 107 12.51 6.78 -0.42
C TYR A 107 11.71 7.45 0.70
N VAL A 108 11.69 8.78 0.71
CA VAL A 108 10.94 9.56 1.72
C VAL A 108 9.45 9.33 1.56
N ALA A 109 8.91 9.40 0.34
CA ALA A 109 7.49 9.26 0.10
C ALA A 109 6.98 7.85 0.44
N VAL A 110 7.60 6.81 -0.09
CA VAL A 110 7.19 5.42 0.12
C VAL A 110 7.50 4.98 1.55
N GLY A 111 8.74 5.19 2.01
CA GLY A 111 9.16 4.82 3.36
C GLY A 111 8.35 5.56 4.44
N GLY A 112 8.16 6.87 4.27
CA GLY A 112 7.33 7.68 5.17
C GLY A 112 5.88 7.22 5.19
N SER A 113 5.28 6.94 4.03
CA SER A 113 3.90 6.42 3.96
C SER A 113 3.75 5.08 4.68
N MET A 114 4.72 4.17 4.51
CA MET A 114 4.71 2.86 5.17
C MET A 114 4.87 3.02 6.68
N LEU A 115 5.81 3.84 7.15
CA LEU A 115 5.99 4.13 8.58
C LEU A 115 4.73 4.73 9.22
N LEU A 116 4.11 5.71 8.54
CA LEU A 116 2.85 6.29 8.99
C LEU A 116 1.71 5.26 9.02
N GLY A 117 1.60 4.42 7.98
CA GLY A 117 0.63 3.34 7.94
C GLY A 117 0.82 2.29 9.05
N THR A 118 2.07 1.98 9.38
CA THR A 118 2.43 1.13 10.53
C THR A 118 2.03 1.79 11.84
N ALA A 119 2.42 3.05 12.06
CA ALA A 119 2.10 3.80 13.27
C ALA A 119 0.58 3.97 13.47
N TYR A 120 -0.15 4.14 12.37
CA TYR A 120 -1.61 4.25 12.36
C TYR A 120 -2.28 2.92 12.75
N SER A 121 -1.74 1.78 12.32
CA SER A 121 -2.42 0.47 12.44
C SER A 121 -1.93 -0.41 13.59
N ALA A 122 -0.62 -0.44 13.85
CA ALA A 122 0.02 -1.42 14.71
C ALA A 122 0.35 -0.86 16.11
N LYS A 123 0.32 -1.74 17.12
CA LYS A 123 0.79 -1.42 18.48
C LYS A 123 2.33 -1.22 18.48
N PRO A 124 2.86 -0.35 19.36
CA PRO A 124 2.17 0.33 20.47
C PRO A 124 1.45 1.63 20.07
N MET A 125 1.74 2.21 18.89
CA MET A 125 1.24 3.54 18.52
C MET A 125 -0.27 3.54 18.23
N ARG A 126 -0.73 2.62 17.35
CA ARG A 126 -2.11 2.50 16.84
C ARG A 126 -2.89 3.83 16.94
N LEU A 127 -2.45 4.81 16.15
CA LEU A 127 -2.92 6.20 16.30
C LEU A 127 -4.42 6.36 16.01
N LYS A 128 -5.00 5.45 15.22
CA LYS A 128 -6.46 5.38 15.05
C LYS A 128 -7.10 4.87 16.35
N ARG A 129 -8.07 5.64 16.86
CA ARG A 129 -8.86 5.28 18.03
C ARG A 129 -10.24 4.82 17.62
#